data_AF-A3ZQG1-F1
#
_entry.id   AF-A3ZQG1-F1
#
_cell.length_a   1.000
_cell.length_b   1.000
_cell.length_c   1.000
_cell.angle_alpha   90.00
_cell.angle_beta   90.00
_cell.angle_gamma   90.00
#
_symmetry.space_group_name_H-M   'P 1'
#
loop_
_entity.id
_entity.type
_entity.pdbx_description
1 polymer ?
#
loop_
_entity_poly.entity_id
_entity_poly.type
_entity_poly.pdbx_seq_one_letter_code
_entity_poly.pdbx_strand_id
1 'polypeptide(L)' 'MFAIAATIGLSAIWAAWANHDDAFALRKVAWIERRWGRNSSRTLLAVIGVLMLILAISFLTFP' A
#
# COMPACT_ATOMS: atom_id res chain seq x y z
N MET A 1 -17.74 -3.84 -3.41
CA MET A 1 -16.65 -2.85 -3.50
C MET A 1 -15.81 -2.80 -2.22
N PHE A 2 -16.44 -2.73 -1.03
CA PHE A 2 -15.75 -2.79 0.28
C PHE A 2 -14.69 -3.89 0.40
N ALA A 3 -15.06 -5.14 0.15
CA ALA A 3 -14.17 -6.30 0.32
C ALA A 3 -12.90 -6.21 -0.53
N ILE A 4 -12.99 -5.63 -1.74
CA ILE A 4 -11.86 -5.42 -2.66
C ILE A 4 -10.94 -4.32 -2.11
N ALA A 5 -11.50 -3.18 -1.70
CA ALA A 5 -10.72 -2.10 -1.10
C ALA A 5 -10.01 -2.54 0.19
N ALA A 6 -10.70 -3.32 1.04
CA ALA A 6 -10.13 -3.87 2.27
C ALA A 6 -8.97 -4.83 2.01
N THR A 7 -9.10 -5.75 1.04
CA THR A 7 -8.01 -6.69 0.68
C THR A 7 -6.82 -5.97 0.05
N ILE A 8 -7.06 -4.97 -0.79
CA ILE A 8 -5.99 -4.14 -1.37
C ILE A 8 -5.28 -3.30 -0.29
N GLY A 9 -6.03 -2.69 0.63
CA GLY A 9 -5.45 -1.92 1.73
C GLY A 9 -4.60 -2.78 2.67
N LEU A 10 -5.11 -3.96 3.07
CA LEU A 10 -4.39 -4.92 3.91
C LEU A 10 -3.12 -5.44 3.22
N SER A 11 -3.20 -5.80 1.94
CA SER A 11 -2.03 -6.28 1.19
C SER A 11 -0.96 -5.19 1.00
N ALA A 12 -1.35 -3.93 0.81
CA ALA A 12 -0.41 -2.80 0.76
C ALA A 12 0.29 -2.54 2.11
N ILE A 13 -0.45 -2.61 3.23
CA ILE A 13 0.14 -2.48 4.58
C ILE A 13 1.05 -3.67 4.89
N TRP A 14 0.62 -4.89 4.55
CA TRP A 14 1.41 -6.10 4.71
C TRP A 14 2.70 -6.05 3.90
N ALA A 15 2.65 -5.60 2.65
CA ALA A 15 3.83 -5.41 1.81
C ALA A 15 4.81 -4.36 2.39
N ALA A 16 4.29 -3.27 2.98
CA ALA A 16 5.11 -2.28 3.67
C ALA A 16 5.78 -2.83 4.94
N TRP A 17 5.03 -3.62 5.72
CA TRP A 17 5.47 -4.21 6.98
C TRP A 17 6.47 -5.34 6.77
N ALA A 18 6.12 -6.34 5.96
CA ALA A 18 6.89 -7.56 5.74
C ALA A 18 8.22 -7.32 5.03
N ASN A 19 8.47 -6.09 4.55
CA ASN A 19 9.68 -5.72 3.82
C ASN A 19 9.97 -6.72 2.68
N HIS A 20 8.90 -7.25 2.08
CA HIS A 20 9.02 -8.26 1.05
C HIS A 20 9.65 -7.59 -0.17
N ASP A 21 10.94 -7.85 -0.38
CA ASP A 21 11.71 -7.33 -1.51
C ASP A 21 11.03 -7.66 -2.86
N ASP A 22 10.18 -8.70 -2.91
CA ASP A 22 9.36 -9.05 -4.09
C ASP A 22 8.24 -8.05 -4.41
N ALA A 23 7.69 -7.32 -3.42
CA ALA A 23 6.74 -6.23 -3.70
C ALA A 23 7.45 -5.01 -4.32
N PHE A 24 8.74 -4.84 -4.00
CA PHE A 24 9.62 -3.83 -4.59
C PHE A 24 10.16 -4.24 -5.97
N ALA A 25 10.04 -5.51 -6.36
CA ALA A 25 10.43 -6.01 -7.69
C ALA A 25 9.56 -5.43 -8.82
N LEU A 26 8.41 -4.81 -8.51
CA LEU A 26 7.68 -4.02 -9.50
C LEU A 26 8.55 -2.85 -9.98
N ARG A 27 8.87 -2.86 -11.28
CA ARG A 27 9.77 -1.90 -11.95
C ARG A 27 9.48 -0.42 -11.65
N LYS A 28 8.22 -0.07 -11.32
CA LYS A 28 7.81 1.28 -10.90
C LYS A 28 8.20 1.60 -9.45
N VAL A 29 8.05 0.64 -8.53
CA VAL A 29 8.46 0.80 -7.13
C VAL A 29 9.98 0.85 -7.02
N ALA A 30 10.69 0.00 -7.77
CA ALA A 30 12.14 0.03 -7.87
C ALA A 30 12.69 1.36 -8.42
N TRP A 31 11.95 2.05 -9.29
CA TRP A 31 12.33 3.38 -9.79
C TRP A 31 12.22 4.46 -8.70
N ILE A 32 11.15 4.41 -7.88
CA ILE A 32 10.95 5.31 -6.74
C ILE A 32 12.00 5.03 -5.66
N GLU A 33 12.31 3.77 -5.40
CA GLU A 33 13.34 3.36 -4.45
C GLU A 33 14.72 3.88 -4.84
N ARG A 34 15.09 3.80 -6.13
CA ARG A 34 16.37 4.36 -6.61
C ARG A 34 16.43 5.88 -6.53
N ARG A 35 15.30 6.57 -6.64
CA ARG A 35 15.26 8.05 -6.69
C ARG A 35 15.09 8.71 -5.32
N TRP A 36 14.44 8.03 -4.38
CA TRP A 36 14.07 8.57 -3.05
C TRP A 36 14.48 7.69 -1.86
N GLY A 37 15.08 6.52 -2.11
CA GLY A 37 15.52 5.59 -1.08
C GLY A 37 14.44 4.61 -0.63
N ARG A 38 14.90 3.50 -0.06
CA ARG A 38 14.07 2.36 0.39
C ARG A 38 13.07 2.74 1.47
N ASN A 39 13.45 3.63 2.39
CA ASN A 39 12.56 4.12 3.44
C ASN A 39 11.37 4.91 2.87
N SER A 40 11.61 5.86 1.97
CA SER A 40 10.54 6.68 1.37
C SER A 40 9.50 5.83 0.62
N SER A 41 9.96 4.76 -0.03
CA SER A 41 9.08 3.85 -0.77
C SER A 41 8.20 3.00 0.15
N ARG A 42 8.73 2.56 1.31
CA ARG A 42 7.93 1.89 2.35
C ARG A 42 6.87 2.83 2.92
N THR A 43 7.24 4.08 3.20
CA THR A 43 6.29 5.08 3.73
C THR A 43 5.16 5.36 2.74
N LEU A 44 5.49 5.51 1.45
CA LEU A 44 4.48 5.68 0.39
C LEU A 44 3.51 4.49 0.31
N LEU A 45 4.02 3.26 0.34
CA LEU A 45 3.20 2.06 0.28
C LEU A 45 2.27 1.94 1.50
N ALA A 46 2.80 2.23 2.69
CA ALA A 46 2.05 2.25 3.93
C ALA A 46 0.94 3.32 3.90
N VAL A 47 1.25 4.53 3.44
CA VAL A 47 0.27 5.63 3.29
C VAL A 47 -0.83 5.25 2.31
N ILE A 48 -0.50 4.66 1.16
CA ILE A 48 -1.48 4.18 0.18
C ILE A 48 -2.37 3.09 0.79
N GLY A 49 -1.79 2.15 1.52
CA GLY A 49 -2.54 1.10 2.21
C GLY A 49 -3.52 1.64 3.25
N VAL A 50 -3.10 2.64 4.04
CA VAL A 50 -3.97 3.34 5.00
C VAL A 50 -5.11 4.08 4.29
N LEU A 51 -4.83 4.79 3.19
CA LEU A 51 -5.85 5.48 2.40
C LEU A 51 -6.89 4.51 1.84
N MET A 52 -6.47 3.34 1.34
CA MET A 52 -7.37 2.27 0.89
C MET A 52 -8.25 1.72 2.00
N LEU A 53 -7.70 1.59 3.22
CA LEU A 53 -8.46 1.15 4.39
C LEU A 53 -9.50 2.19 4.81
N ILE A 54 -9.14 3.48 4.82
CA ILE A 54 -10.08 4.58 5.07
C ILE A 54 -11.18 4.58 4.02
N LEU A 55 -10.84 4.40 2.74
CA LEU A 55 -11.81 4.32 1.66
C LEU A 55 -12.75 3.12 1.84
N ALA A 56 -12.22 1.96 2.23
CA ALA A 56 -13.04 0.80 2.56
C ALA A 56 -14.00 1.14 3.71
N ILE A 57 -13.52 1.69 4.82
CA ILE A 57 -14.38 2.11 5.95
C ILE A 57 -15.45 3.09 5.47
N SER A 58 -15.12 4.04 4.60
CA SER A 58 -16.08 4.99 4.03
C SER A 58 -17.26 4.30 3.32
N PHE A 59 -17.02 3.21 2.57
CA PHE A 59 -18.08 2.41 1.95
C PHE A 59 -18.94 1.63 2.96
N LEU A 60 -18.45 1.40 4.18
CA LEU A 60 -19.21 0.78 5.26
C LEU A 60 -20.10 1.82 5.97
N THR A 61 -19.56 3.02 6.21
CA THR A 61 -20.26 4.10 6.93
C THR A 61 -21.26 4.85 6.05
N PHE A 62 -20.97 4.98 4.76
CA PHE A 62 -21.81 5.65 3.76
C PHE A 62 -22.13 4.64 2.64
N PRO A 63 -23.21 3.84 2.79
CA PRO A 63 -23.60 2.86 1.79
C PRO A 63 -24.15 3.49 0.51
#